data_AF-A0A521TTQ2-F1
#
_entry.id   AF-A0A521TTQ2-F1
#
_cell.length_a   1.000
_cell.length_b   1.000
_cell.length_c   1.000
_cell.angle_alpha   90.00
_cell.angle_beta   90.00
_cell.angle_gamma   90.00
#
_symmetry.space_group_name_H-M   'P 1'
#
loop_
_entity.id
_entity.type
_entity.pdbx_description
1 polymer ?
#
loop_
_entity_poly.entity_id
_entity_poly.type
_entity_poly.pdbx_seq_one_letter_code
_entity_poly.pdbx_strand_id
1 'polypeptide(L)'
;MSRPSRSPVPPRRRPLWALLRLTLSSLWLALVVVAPLTAAWVASSLAAHAGASTRLALASGLLVSPVLPLLWEAFAAWRRSRRPPARRFLTLGDRLVLRTLAVSLVFVGALLARDPQRAFVALNGRGDWMLDGRHDRRAEQARRGLFWLAAKSEWLYHFTEAPPPRPQPLPEREVARVTPTPSGTGPTPSRAEPTPALPAPPRDPHAWPWPADGPHAAVLALTPADETSPDAVGRFLAAHEHDPWHLARAVHDYVADRIAYDVVSYRSHRFPPQDAETTFRTRLSVCAGYAALFTAVGRAAGLTVETVVGRARHSVTDGMGEGHAWNAVKLDDRWYLVDTTWDAGGVDDAGFHKRYGTSYFLTPPEVFLSKHYPDEDRWQLLPVARTPGEFLRLPPLRPEFFGNGLRLVSPDRAESDARASVSVVIDNPRRIWMMADVRPAGGERSECEVTRGSTTTVRCPLHGADLHEVMLFASNQQYGMYQGVGSLSVHNR
;
A
#
# COMPACT_ATOMS: atom_id res chain seq x y z
N MET A 1 10.74 55.71 71.83
CA MET A 1 10.37 54.41 71.25
C MET A 1 9.61 54.65 69.95
N SER A 2 10.26 54.44 68.81
CA SER A 2 9.63 54.51 67.48
C SER A 2 10.41 53.58 66.55
N ARG A 3 9.72 52.58 65.99
CA ARG A 3 10.27 51.44 65.24
C ARG A 3 11.03 51.87 63.97
N PRO A 4 12.13 51.20 63.58
CA PRO A 4 12.74 51.42 62.27
C PRO A 4 11.92 50.73 61.17
N SER A 5 11.78 51.41 60.03
CA SER A 5 11.11 50.90 58.84
C SER A 5 11.92 49.76 58.21
N ARG A 6 11.26 48.65 57.90
CA ARG A 6 11.83 47.55 57.11
C ARG A 6 11.76 47.93 55.64
N SER A 7 12.91 48.04 54.98
CA SER A 7 13.04 48.07 53.52
C SER A 7 12.51 46.77 52.91
N PRO A 8 11.77 46.80 51.78
CA PRO A 8 11.20 45.60 51.18
C PRO A 8 12.30 44.78 50.48
N VAL A 9 12.38 43.50 50.84
CA VAL A 9 13.21 42.50 50.16
C VAL A 9 12.69 42.33 48.73
N PRO A 10 13.52 42.42 47.67
CA PRO A 10 13.07 42.19 46.31
C PRO A 10 12.58 40.74 46.16
N PRO A 11 11.45 40.49 45.49
CA PRO A 11 10.90 39.14 45.39
C PRO A 11 11.90 38.25 44.63
N ARG A 12 12.33 37.16 45.28
CA ARG A 12 13.05 36.05 44.63
C ARG A 12 12.23 35.61 43.41
N ARG A 13 12.71 35.93 42.19
CA ARG A 13 12.12 35.44 40.94
C ARG A 13 12.09 33.93 41.01
N ARG A 14 10.89 33.34 41.07
CA ARG A 14 10.73 31.90 41.26
C ARG A 14 11.24 31.18 40.01
N PRO A 15 12.23 30.27 40.11
CA PRO A 15 12.84 29.60 38.96
C PRO A 15 11.82 28.84 38.10
N LEU A 16 10.72 28.39 38.70
CA LEU A 16 9.58 27.77 38.02
C LEU A 16 8.94 28.66 36.94
N TRP A 17 8.78 29.96 37.19
CA TRP A 17 8.20 30.89 36.21
C TRP A 17 9.15 31.17 35.04
N ALA A 18 10.46 31.17 35.29
CA ALA A 18 11.46 31.30 34.23
C ALA A 18 11.47 30.04 33.35
N LEU A 19 11.39 28.85 33.96
CA LEU A 19 11.29 27.57 33.25
C LEU A 19 10.02 27.51 32.40
N LEU A 20 8.85 27.83 32.97
CA LEU A 20 7.57 27.85 32.26
C LEU A 20 7.55 28.86 31.10
N ARG A 21 8.12 30.04 31.30
CA ARG A 21 8.21 31.04 30.23
C ARG A 21 9.11 30.55 29.10
N LEU A 22 10.23 29.91 29.43
CA LEU A 22 11.15 29.37 28.45
C LEU A 22 10.52 28.21 27.66
N THR A 23 9.80 27.31 28.32
CA THR A 23 9.08 26.22 27.66
C THR A 23 7.99 26.75 26.73
N LEU A 24 7.13 27.66 27.21
CA LEU A 24 6.09 28.26 26.37
C LEU A 24 6.65 29.05 25.20
N SER A 25 7.76 29.76 25.40
CA SER A 25 8.42 30.51 24.32
C SER A 25 9.05 29.58 23.29
N SER A 26 9.62 28.45 23.73
CA SER A 26 10.17 27.42 22.86
C SER A 26 9.08 26.70 22.08
N LEU A 27 7.96 26.36 22.71
CA LEU A 27 6.78 25.78 22.05
C LEU A 27 6.18 26.75 21.03
N TRP A 28 6.09 28.04 21.38
CA TRP A 28 5.62 29.07 20.46
C TRP A 28 6.55 29.20 19.25
N LEU A 29 7.86 29.27 19.47
CA LEU A 29 8.84 29.34 18.38
C LEU A 29 8.76 28.10 17.49
N ALA A 30 8.66 26.91 18.10
CA ALA A 30 8.49 25.67 17.37
C ALA A 30 7.22 25.71 16.53
N LEU A 31 6.07 26.15 17.07
CA LEU A 31 4.82 26.27 16.32
C LEU A 31 4.94 27.25 15.14
N VAL A 32 5.54 28.43 15.37
CA VAL A 32 5.73 29.48 14.36
C VAL A 32 6.60 29.02 13.19
N VAL A 33 7.52 28.09 13.42
CA VAL A 33 8.40 27.55 12.38
C VAL A 33 7.82 26.28 11.75
N VAL A 34 7.38 25.33 12.57
CA VAL A 34 6.93 24.00 12.12
C VAL A 34 5.62 24.11 11.33
N ALA A 35 4.62 24.86 11.82
CA ALA A 35 3.33 24.93 11.13
C ALA A 35 3.43 25.42 9.68
N PRO A 36 4.13 26.54 9.35
CA PRO A 36 4.27 26.95 7.96
C PRO A 36 5.15 26.04 7.12
N LEU A 37 6.20 25.44 7.70
CA LEU A 37 7.01 24.47 6.97
C LEU A 37 6.18 23.23 6.62
N THR A 38 5.40 22.71 7.56
CA THR A 38 4.48 21.60 7.33
C THR A 38 3.42 21.96 6.29
N ALA A 39 2.81 23.14 6.38
CA ALA A 39 1.80 23.57 5.41
C ALA A 39 2.38 23.69 3.98
N ALA A 40 3.57 24.29 3.85
CA ALA A 40 4.27 24.36 2.56
C ALA A 40 4.68 22.98 2.04
N TRP A 41 5.16 22.09 2.92
CA TRP A 41 5.53 20.72 2.56
C TRP A 41 4.34 19.91 2.10
N VAL A 42 3.21 19.98 2.80
CA VAL A 42 1.95 19.31 2.43
C VAL A 42 1.43 19.85 1.10
N ALA A 43 1.37 21.18 0.92
CA ALA A 43 0.89 21.80 -0.32
C ALA A 43 1.74 21.43 -1.54
N SER A 44 3.06 21.42 -1.37
CA SER A 44 3.99 21.05 -2.44
C SER A 44 3.97 19.56 -2.75
N SER A 45 3.88 18.70 -1.73
CA SER A 45 3.77 17.24 -1.92
C SER A 45 2.45 16.84 -2.59
N LEU A 46 1.34 17.49 -2.23
CA LEU A 46 0.05 17.31 -2.91
C LEU A 46 0.11 17.69 -4.39
N ALA A 47 0.75 18.83 -4.70
CA ALA A 47 0.94 19.26 -6.08
C ALA A 47 1.83 18.27 -6.85
N ALA A 48 2.96 17.86 -6.26
CA ALA A 48 3.87 16.89 -6.86
C ALA A 48 3.19 15.54 -7.12
N HIS A 49 2.45 15.01 -6.14
CA HIS A 49 1.71 13.75 -6.28
C HIS A 49 0.58 13.86 -7.32
N ALA A 50 -0.04 15.03 -7.48
CA ALA A 50 -1.02 15.30 -8.55
C ALA A 50 -0.37 15.47 -9.94
N GLY A 51 0.94 15.25 -10.08
CA GLY A 51 1.65 15.37 -11.34
C GLY A 51 2.10 16.79 -11.68
N ALA A 52 2.10 17.75 -10.76
CA ALA A 52 2.58 19.09 -11.06
C ALA A 52 4.11 19.11 -11.22
N SER A 53 4.63 19.87 -12.20
CA SER A 53 6.07 20.12 -12.33
C SER A 53 6.73 20.62 -11.03
N THR A 54 8.04 20.37 -10.86
CA THR A 54 8.82 20.83 -9.69
C THR A 54 8.63 22.32 -9.37
N ARG A 55 8.48 23.15 -10.41
CA ARG A 55 8.25 24.60 -10.25
C ARG A 55 6.87 24.89 -9.69
N LEU A 56 5.84 24.17 -10.15
CA LEU A 56 4.47 24.32 -9.66
C LEU A 56 4.32 23.76 -8.24
N ALA A 57 4.97 22.64 -7.92
CA ALA A 57 5.03 22.11 -6.56
C ALA A 57 5.74 23.09 -5.61
N LEU A 58 6.85 23.68 -6.02
CA LEU A 58 7.51 24.73 -5.24
C LEU A 58 6.60 25.97 -5.09
N ALA A 59 5.94 26.39 -6.16
CA ALA A 59 5.05 27.53 -6.17
C ALA A 59 3.83 27.31 -5.26
N SER A 60 3.26 26.10 -5.19
CA SER A 60 2.14 25.81 -4.29
C SER A 60 2.55 25.88 -2.82
N GLY A 61 3.73 25.37 -2.47
CA GLY A 61 4.31 25.51 -1.14
C GLY A 61 4.54 26.97 -0.77
N LEU A 62 5.20 27.73 -1.66
CA LEU A 62 5.48 29.17 -1.48
C LEU A 62 4.20 30.01 -1.42
N LEU A 63 3.15 29.60 -2.14
CA LEU A 63 1.85 30.26 -2.13
C LEU A 63 1.25 30.22 -0.73
N VAL A 64 1.21 29.04 -0.11
CA VAL A 64 0.71 28.86 1.26
C VAL A 64 1.61 29.57 2.27
N SER A 65 2.94 29.45 2.11
CA SER A 65 3.91 30.17 2.93
C SER A 65 5.21 30.45 2.16
N PRO A 66 5.62 31.72 1.95
CA PRO A 66 5.15 32.93 2.63
C PRO A 66 4.20 33.87 1.84
N VAL A 67 3.82 33.56 0.60
CA VAL A 67 3.20 34.54 -0.32
C VAL A 67 1.82 35.01 0.15
N LEU A 68 0.87 34.11 0.45
CA LEU A 68 -0.48 34.50 0.91
C LEU A 68 -0.45 35.35 2.19
N PRO A 69 0.33 35.01 3.24
CA PRO A 69 0.49 35.87 4.42
C PRO A 69 1.01 37.28 4.08
N LEU A 70 1.97 37.39 3.15
CA LEU A 70 2.54 38.68 2.72
C LEU A 70 1.52 39.50 1.95
N LEU A 71 0.77 38.89 1.01
CA LEU A 71 -0.31 39.56 0.28
C LEU A 71 -1.41 40.05 1.23
N TRP A 72 -1.76 39.25 2.24
CA TRP A 72 -2.72 39.65 3.27
C TRP A 72 -2.21 40.83 4.11
N GLU A 73 -0.92 40.88 4.49
CA GLU A 73 -0.37 42.05 5.18
C GLU A 73 -0.29 43.28 4.27
N ALA A 74 0.10 43.13 3.00
CA ALA A 74 0.14 44.24 2.04
C ALA A 74 -1.25 44.86 1.82
N PHE A 75 -2.27 44.02 1.59
CA PHE A 75 -3.65 44.48 1.45
C PHE A 75 -4.18 45.14 2.73
N ALA A 76 -3.86 44.58 3.90
CA ALA A 76 -4.23 45.17 5.17
C ALA A 76 -3.50 46.51 5.42
N ALA A 77 -2.25 46.65 5.01
CA ALA A 77 -1.49 47.88 5.10
C ALA A 77 -2.08 48.97 4.19
N TRP A 78 -2.45 48.62 2.95
CA TRP A 78 -3.14 49.51 2.03
C TRP A 78 -4.51 49.95 2.54
N ARG A 79 -5.32 49.05 3.11
CA ARG A 79 -6.60 49.45 3.75
C ARG A 79 -6.39 50.38 4.95
N ARG A 80 -5.29 50.21 5.68
CA ARG A 80 -4.94 51.06 6.83
C ARG A 80 -4.46 52.44 6.41
N SER A 81 -3.76 52.59 5.29
CA SER A 81 -3.33 53.91 4.81
C SER A 81 -4.51 54.82 4.46
N ARG A 82 -5.69 54.24 4.23
CA ARG A 82 -6.95 54.96 3.99
C ARG A 82 -7.72 55.35 5.27
N ARG A 83 -7.17 55.09 6.46
CA ARG A 83 -7.82 55.36 7.76
C ARG A 83 -6.93 56.25 8.64
N PRO A 84 -7.50 57.04 9.57
CA PRO A 84 -6.72 57.86 10.49
C PRO A 84 -5.80 57.00 11.38
N PRO A 85 -4.62 57.52 11.76
CA PRO A 85 -3.63 56.77 12.52
C PRO A 85 -4.17 56.40 13.91
N ALA A 86 -4.22 55.09 14.20
CA ALA A 86 -4.59 54.54 15.50
C ALA A 86 -3.36 53.97 16.24
N ARG A 87 -3.42 53.92 17.58
CA ARG A 87 -2.38 53.28 18.41
C ARG A 87 -2.28 51.79 18.06
N ARG A 88 -1.04 51.30 17.90
CA ARG A 88 -0.75 49.94 17.44
C ARG A 88 -0.27 49.08 18.60
N PHE A 89 -0.93 47.93 18.81
CA PHE A 89 -0.53 46.94 19.81
C PHE A 89 0.44 45.88 19.26
N LEU A 90 0.32 45.52 17.97
CA LEU A 90 1.14 44.49 17.31
C LEU A 90 2.16 45.11 16.35
N THR A 91 3.39 44.61 16.38
CA THR A 91 4.46 44.98 15.42
C THR A 91 4.17 44.41 14.02
N LEU A 92 4.95 44.82 13.00
CA LEU A 92 4.88 44.20 11.67
C LEU A 92 5.21 42.69 11.75
N GLY A 93 6.24 42.32 12.53
CA GLY A 93 6.64 40.94 12.74
C GLY A 93 5.51 40.11 13.37
N ASP A 94 4.91 40.60 14.46
CA ASP A 94 3.81 39.88 15.15
C ASP A 94 2.65 39.62 14.20
N ARG A 95 2.28 40.63 13.41
CA ARG A 95 1.19 40.53 12.43
C ARG A 95 1.50 39.54 11.30
N LEU A 96 2.75 39.45 10.86
CA LEU A 96 3.14 38.52 9.81
C LEU A 96 3.18 37.08 10.36
N VAL A 97 3.70 36.88 11.57
CA VAL A 97 3.71 35.59 12.26
C VAL A 97 2.28 35.06 12.44
N LEU A 98 1.39 35.87 12.99
CA LEU A 98 -0.01 35.46 13.23
C LEU A 98 -0.74 35.12 11.93
N ARG A 99 -0.51 35.87 10.85
CA ARG A 99 -1.11 35.55 9.54
C ARG A 99 -0.54 34.30 8.91
N THR A 100 0.76 34.10 9.03
CA THR A 100 1.43 32.90 8.52
C THR A 100 0.88 31.66 9.23
N LEU A 101 0.75 31.72 10.57
CA LEU A 101 0.09 30.68 11.34
C LEU A 101 -1.37 30.48 10.92
N ALA A 102 -2.15 31.56 10.79
CA ALA A 102 -3.55 31.47 10.40
C ALA A 102 -3.73 30.80 9.03
N VAL A 103 -2.98 31.24 8.01
CA VAL A 103 -3.03 30.62 6.67
C VAL A 103 -2.60 29.15 6.72
N SER A 104 -1.52 28.83 7.42
CA SER A 104 -0.99 27.46 7.53
C SER A 104 -1.98 26.53 8.22
N LEU A 105 -2.55 26.95 9.36
CA LEU A 105 -3.50 26.15 10.13
C LEU A 105 -4.84 26.00 9.41
N VAL A 106 -5.33 27.04 8.73
CA VAL A 106 -6.55 26.96 7.92
C VAL A 106 -6.34 26.04 6.73
N PHE A 107 -5.19 26.13 6.04
CA PHE A 107 -4.88 25.25 4.92
C PHE A 107 -4.82 23.77 5.35
N VAL A 108 -4.02 23.45 6.37
CA VAL A 108 -3.91 22.08 6.88
C VAL A 108 -5.26 21.61 7.43
N GLY A 109 -5.93 22.42 8.24
CA GLY A 109 -7.23 22.08 8.81
C GLY A 109 -8.31 21.80 7.75
N ALA A 110 -8.38 22.62 6.69
CA ALA A 110 -9.31 22.41 5.58
C ALA A 110 -8.98 21.15 4.79
N LEU A 111 -7.69 20.85 4.58
CA LEU A 111 -7.26 19.62 3.92
C LEU A 111 -7.63 18.39 4.74
N LEU A 112 -7.35 18.40 6.05
CA LEU A 112 -7.68 17.28 6.94
C LEU A 112 -9.20 17.07 7.07
N ALA A 113 -10.00 18.15 6.97
CA ALA A 113 -11.46 18.07 6.98
C ALA A 113 -12.04 17.55 5.66
N ARG A 114 -11.36 17.74 4.52
CA ARG A 114 -11.89 17.40 3.20
C ARG A 114 -11.37 16.08 2.66
N ASP A 115 -10.06 15.85 2.75
CA ASP A 115 -9.38 14.70 2.12
C ASP A 115 -8.05 14.37 2.84
N PRO A 116 -8.13 13.84 4.08
CA PRO A 116 -6.94 13.50 4.86
C PRO A 116 -6.14 12.33 4.28
N GLN A 117 -6.81 11.39 3.57
CA GLN A 117 -6.14 10.27 2.92
C GLN A 117 -5.22 10.73 1.80
N ARG A 118 -5.67 11.69 0.98
CA ARG A 118 -4.81 12.26 -0.08
C ARG A 118 -3.59 12.97 0.47
N ALA A 119 -3.70 13.63 1.63
CA ALA A 119 -2.54 14.21 2.31
C ALA A 119 -1.55 13.13 2.74
N PHE A 120 -2.05 12.04 3.34
CA PHE A 120 -1.23 10.90 3.75
C PHE A 120 -0.50 10.25 2.57
N VAL A 121 -1.23 9.94 1.49
CA VAL A 121 -0.68 9.31 0.27
C VAL A 121 0.36 10.22 -0.38
N ALA A 122 0.06 11.52 -0.54
CA ALA A 122 1.00 12.46 -1.15
C ALA A 122 2.30 12.61 -0.34
N LEU A 123 2.22 12.68 0.99
CA LEU A 123 3.41 12.78 1.85
C LEU A 123 4.24 11.49 1.84
N ASN A 124 3.60 10.33 1.88
CA ASN A 124 4.33 9.06 1.97
C ASN A 124 4.82 8.53 0.61
N GLY A 125 4.12 8.85 -0.48
CA GLY A 125 4.50 8.53 -1.85
C GLY A 125 5.47 9.53 -2.47
N ARG A 126 5.27 10.85 -2.25
CA ARG A 126 6.02 11.93 -2.92
C ARG A 126 6.49 13.05 -1.99
N GLY A 127 6.55 12.84 -0.68
CA GLY A 127 7.04 13.84 0.28
C GLY A 127 8.50 14.24 0.09
N ASP A 128 9.28 13.49 -0.68
CA ASP A 128 10.69 13.73 -0.99
C ASP A 128 10.93 14.36 -2.38
N TRP A 129 9.90 14.87 -3.05
CA TRP A 129 9.97 15.40 -4.43
C TRP A 129 11.10 16.43 -4.65
N MET A 130 11.51 17.17 -3.62
CA MET A 130 12.62 18.13 -3.71
C MET A 130 14.00 17.46 -3.85
N LEU A 131 14.08 16.16 -3.64
CA LEU A 131 15.27 15.32 -3.72
C LEU A 131 15.29 14.45 -4.99
N ASP A 132 14.39 14.68 -5.93
CA ASP A 132 14.29 13.89 -7.16
C ASP A 132 15.59 13.94 -7.97
N GLY A 133 15.99 12.79 -8.52
CA GLY A 133 17.25 12.60 -9.25
C GLY A 133 18.52 12.65 -8.37
N ARG A 134 18.39 12.83 -7.05
CA ARG A 134 19.52 12.80 -6.11
C ARG A 134 19.57 11.49 -5.36
N HIS A 135 20.69 10.79 -5.53
CA HIS A 135 21.00 9.50 -4.92
C HIS A 135 22.26 9.53 -4.05
N ASP A 136 22.80 10.73 -3.79
CA ASP A 136 23.94 10.88 -2.90
C ASP A 136 23.53 10.58 -1.44
N ARG A 137 24.52 10.23 -0.62
CA ARG A 137 24.29 9.82 0.78
C ARG A 137 23.49 10.85 1.60
N ARG A 138 23.66 12.15 1.33
CA ARG A 138 22.93 13.20 2.06
C ARG A 138 21.47 13.26 1.61
N ALA A 139 21.21 13.15 0.31
CA ALA A 139 19.85 13.04 -0.21
C ALA A 139 19.12 11.82 0.38
N GLU A 140 19.78 10.64 0.45
CA GLU A 140 19.18 9.45 1.06
C GLU A 140 18.93 9.58 2.57
N GLN A 141 19.76 10.33 3.29
CA GLN A 141 19.53 10.64 4.70
C GLN A 141 18.34 11.60 4.87
N ALA A 142 18.25 12.64 4.05
CA ALA A 142 17.14 13.58 4.07
C ALA A 142 15.81 12.89 3.73
N ARG A 143 15.79 12.04 2.69
CA ARG A 143 14.63 11.24 2.29
C ARG A 143 14.13 10.34 3.41
N ARG A 144 15.04 9.63 4.10
CA ARG A 144 14.69 8.83 5.29
C ARG A 144 14.06 9.68 6.40
N GLY A 145 14.59 10.88 6.66
CA GLY A 145 14.01 11.82 7.62
C GLY A 145 12.61 12.28 7.24
N LEU A 146 12.40 12.66 5.97
CA LEU A 146 11.10 13.08 5.45
C LEU A 146 10.06 11.96 5.54
N PHE A 147 10.42 10.74 5.17
CA PHE A 147 9.50 9.61 5.26
C PHE A 147 9.26 9.14 6.69
N TRP A 148 10.24 9.27 7.59
CA TRP A 148 10.00 9.05 9.02
C TRP A 148 8.98 10.05 9.58
N LEU A 149 9.04 11.32 9.15
CA LEU A 149 8.05 12.33 9.50
C LEU A 149 6.69 12.05 8.86
N ALA A 150 6.65 11.69 7.58
CA ALA A 150 5.42 11.35 6.86
C ALA A 150 4.71 10.14 7.48
N ALA A 151 5.46 9.15 7.97
CA ALA A 151 4.89 8.01 8.67
C ALA A 151 4.17 8.43 9.97
N LYS A 152 4.53 9.55 10.60
CA LYS A 152 3.78 10.07 11.76
C LYS A 152 2.40 10.60 11.41
N SER A 153 2.08 10.77 10.12
CA SER A 153 0.73 11.11 9.68
C SER A 153 -0.14 9.88 9.41
N GLU A 154 0.31 8.67 9.72
CA GLU A 154 -0.45 7.42 9.52
C GLU A 154 -1.78 7.41 10.27
N TRP A 155 -1.85 8.02 11.45
CA TRP A 155 -3.12 8.15 12.18
C TRP A 155 -4.23 8.84 11.36
N LEU A 156 -3.87 9.71 10.40
CA LEU A 156 -4.84 10.34 9.50
C LEU A 156 -5.56 9.33 8.62
N TYR A 157 -4.84 8.30 8.20
CA TYR A 157 -5.39 7.21 7.41
C TYR A 157 -6.40 6.42 8.25
N HIS A 158 -5.96 5.91 9.41
CA HIS A 158 -6.78 5.10 10.33
C HIS A 158 -8.02 5.83 10.85
N PHE A 159 -7.96 7.16 11.03
CA PHE A 159 -9.09 7.95 11.55
C PHE A 159 -10.23 8.15 10.53
N THR A 160 -9.94 8.06 9.23
CA THR A 160 -10.89 8.43 8.16
C THR A 160 -11.31 7.29 7.26
N GLU A 161 -10.84 6.09 7.58
CA GLU A 161 -11.13 4.89 6.82
C GLU A 161 -12.55 4.36 7.08
N ALA A 162 -13.26 4.06 6.00
CA ALA A 162 -14.44 3.21 6.05
C ALA A 162 -13.97 1.74 6.04
N PRO A 163 -14.42 0.90 6.99
CA PRO A 163 -14.02 -0.50 7.01
C PRO A 163 -14.51 -1.19 5.72
N PRO A 164 -13.71 -2.07 5.12
CA PRO A 164 -14.17 -2.92 4.02
C PRO A 164 -15.40 -3.75 4.44
N PRO A 165 -16.23 -4.19 3.47
CA PRO A 165 -17.29 -5.14 3.76
C PRO A 165 -16.68 -6.37 4.41
N ARG A 166 -16.99 -6.58 5.70
CA ARG A 166 -16.47 -7.72 6.45
C ARG A 166 -17.36 -8.93 6.21
N PRO A 167 -16.77 -10.10 5.95
CA PRO A 167 -17.55 -11.32 5.98
C PRO A 167 -18.14 -11.52 7.38
N GLN A 168 -19.37 -12.02 7.44
CA GLN A 168 -20.01 -12.29 8.73
C GLN A 168 -19.24 -13.41 9.45
N PRO A 169 -19.00 -13.29 10.77
CA PRO A 169 -18.33 -14.32 11.52
C PRO A 169 -19.09 -15.64 11.42
N LEU A 170 -18.40 -16.73 11.04
CA LEU A 170 -18.94 -18.07 11.24
C LEU A 170 -19.05 -18.33 12.76
N PRO A 171 -20.08 -19.05 13.24
CA PRO A 171 -20.16 -19.42 14.65
C PRO A 171 -18.89 -20.18 15.07
N GLU A 172 -18.21 -19.70 16.11
CA GLU A 172 -16.98 -20.31 16.63
C GLU A 172 -17.27 -21.76 17.07
N ARG A 173 -16.69 -22.72 16.35
CA ARG A 173 -16.45 -24.05 16.90
C ARG A 173 -15.09 -24.01 17.58
N GLU A 174 -15.09 -24.32 18.86
CA GLU A 174 -13.95 -24.32 19.77
C GLU A 174 -12.84 -25.25 19.25
N VAL A 175 -11.84 -24.69 18.56
CA VAL A 175 -10.64 -25.43 18.15
C VAL A 175 -9.68 -25.44 19.34
N ALA A 176 -9.40 -26.64 19.85
CA ALA A 176 -8.55 -26.86 21.02
C ALA A 176 -7.16 -26.23 20.85
N ARG A 177 -6.78 -25.42 21.85
CA ARG A 177 -5.52 -24.67 21.91
C ARG A 177 -4.35 -25.61 22.25
N VAL A 178 -3.59 -26.05 21.25
CA VAL A 178 -2.36 -26.85 21.48
C VAL A 178 -1.20 -25.93 21.87
N THR A 179 -0.56 -26.26 22.99
CA THR A 179 0.57 -25.53 23.59
C THR A 179 1.90 -26.04 23.03
N PRO A 180 2.88 -25.19 22.68
CA PRO A 180 4.18 -25.67 22.17
C PRO A 180 5.10 -26.15 23.30
N THR A 181 5.76 -27.29 23.09
CA THR A 181 6.83 -27.83 23.96
C THR A 181 8.21 -27.47 23.37
N PRO A 182 9.24 -27.13 24.17
CA PRO A 182 10.54 -26.72 23.64
C PRO A 182 11.49 -27.92 23.45
N SER A 183 12.25 -27.93 22.35
CA SER A 183 13.34 -28.89 22.10
C SER A 183 14.69 -28.18 22.15
N GLY A 184 15.62 -28.76 22.92
CA GLY A 184 16.96 -28.23 23.18
C GLY A 184 18.08 -28.81 22.31
N THR A 185 19.15 -28.00 22.24
CA THR A 185 20.61 -28.30 22.17
C THR A 185 21.18 -29.32 21.18
N GLY A 186 22.12 -28.86 20.33
CA GLY A 186 22.99 -29.69 19.47
C GLY A 186 24.23 -30.28 20.16
N PRO A 187 25.17 -30.88 19.39
CA PRO A 187 26.55 -30.35 19.32
C PRO A 187 27.24 -30.44 17.92
N THR A 188 28.47 -29.90 17.84
CA THR A 188 29.29 -29.44 16.68
C THR A 188 30.33 -30.50 16.15
N PRO A 189 31.32 -30.23 15.24
CA PRO A 189 31.46 -30.87 13.91
C PRO A 189 32.81 -31.60 13.63
N SER A 190 32.91 -32.33 12.50
CA SER A 190 34.12 -32.62 11.66
C SER A 190 33.71 -33.67 10.59
N ARG A 191 34.14 -33.79 9.33
CA ARG A 191 35.38 -33.48 8.59
C ARG A 191 35.02 -33.48 7.09
N ALA A 192 35.68 -32.66 6.26
CA ALA A 192 35.43 -32.56 4.82
C ALA A 192 36.39 -33.43 3.97
N GLU A 193 35.87 -34.02 2.89
CA GLU A 193 36.50 -34.34 1.58
C GLU A 193 35.47 -35.03 0.65
N PRO A 194 35.68 -35.12 -0.68
CA PRO A 194 35.57 -34.08 -1.72
C PRO A 194 34.27 -34.20 -2.56
N THR A 195 33.88 -33.08 -3.16
CA THR A 195 32.62 -32.81 -3.87
C THR A 195 32.34 -33.72 -5.08
N PRO A 196 31.23 -34.49 -5.09
CA PRO A 196 30.51 -34.85 -6.31
C PRO A 196 29.59 -33.68 -6.70
N ALA A 197 29.42 -33.44 -8.01
CA ALA A 197 28.54 -32.41 -8.54
C ALA A 197 27.18 -32.43 -7.82
N LEU A 198 26.77 -31.27 -7.28
CA LEU A 198 25.52 -31.14 -6.55
C LEU A 198 24.37 -31.67 -7.43
N PRO A 199 23.55 -32.62 -6.94
CA PRO A 199 22.23 -32.82 -7.54
C PRO A 199 21.51 -31.46 -7.50
N ALA A 200 20.79 -31.14 -8.57
CA ALA A 200 19.93 -29.95 -8.58
C ALA A 200 19.13 -29.92 -7.26
N PRO A 201 19.05 -28.76 -6.58
CA PRO A 201 18.32 -28.69 -5.32
C PRO A 201 16.93 -29.29 -5.55
N PRO A 202 16.44 -30.17 -4.64
CA PRO A 202 15.11 -30.72 -4.78
C PRO A 202 14.15 -29.55 -4.96
N ARG A 203 13.41 -29.54 -6.08
CA ARG A 203 12.32 -28.59 -6.25
C ARG A 203 11.34 -28.93 -5.14
N ASP A 204 11.19 -28.02 -4.19
CA ASP A 204 10.11 -28.11 -3.21
C ASP A 204 8.81 -28.31 -4.01
N PRO A 205 8.11 -29.45 -3.85
CA PRO A 205 6.91 -29.75 -4.63
C PRO A 205 5.77 -28.76 -4.33
N HIS A 206 5.89 -27.99 -3.24
CA HIS A 206 4.96 -26.94 -2.85
C HIS A 206 5.49 -25.54 -3.18
N ALA A 207 6.58 -25.44 -3.94
CA ALA A 207 7.17 -24.16 -4.34
C ALA A 207 6.18 -23.34 -5.19
N TRP A 208 5.90 -22.13 -4.71
CA TRP A 208 5.19 -21.14 -5.47
C TRP A 208 6.02 -20.65 -6.69
N PRO A 209 5.40 -20.35 -7.85
CA PRO A 209 3.98 -20.46 -8.16
C PRO A 209 3.53 -21.90 -8.47
N TRP A 210 2.31 -22.23 -8.05
CA TRP A 210 1.69 -23.53 -8.35
C TRP A 210 1.19 -23.58 -9.81
N PRO A 211 1.22 -24.75 -10.48
CA PRO A 211 0.74 -24.87 -11.87
C PRO A 211 -0.77 -24.58 -11.99
N ALA A 212 -1.15 -23.74 -12.95
CA ALA A 212 -2.54 -23.35 -13.23
C ALA A 212 -3.18 -24.23 -14.33
N ASP A 213 -2.89 -25.53 -14.35
CA ASP A 213 -3.33 -26.47 -15.41
C ASP A 213 -4.82 -26.88 -15.31
N GLY A 214 -5.63 -26.06 -14.61
CA GLY A 214 -7.03 -26.30 -14.29
C GLY A 214 -7.28 -26.65 -12.82
N PRO A 215 -8.55 -26.72 -12.41
CA PRO A 215 -8.95 -27.07 -11.04
C PRO A 215 -8.47 -28.47 -10.62
N HIS A 216 -8.20 -28.63 -9.33
CA HIS A 216 -7.83 -29.91 -8.72
C HIS A 216 -8.81 -31.05 -9.08
N ALA A 217 -8.29 -32.27 -9.24
CA ALA A 217 -9.08 -33.44 -9.66
C ALA A 217 -10.30 -33.71 -8.74
N ALA A 218 -10.14 -33.53 -7.43
CA ALA A 218 -11.25 -33.66 -6.47
C ALA A 218 -12.38 -32.64 -6.73
N VAL A 219 -12.06 -31.43 -7.19
CA VAL A 219 -13.06 -30.41 -7.56
C VAL A 219 -13.80 -30.80 -8.84
N LEU A 220 -13.10 -31.42 -9.79
CA LEU A 220 -13.69 -31.92 -11.03
C LEU A 220 -14.59 -33.16 -10.79
N ALA A 221 -14.36 -33.90 -9.71
CA ALA A 221 -15.14 -35.08 -9.33
C ALA A 221 -16.44 -34.76 -8.59
N LEU A 222 -16.62 -33.52 -8.10
CA LEU A 222 -17.84 -33.10 -7.40
C LEU A 222 -19.07 -33.20 -8.30
N THR A 223 -20.14 -33.82 -7.79
CA THR A 223 -21.46 -33.84 -8.42
C THR A 223 -22.41 -32.85 -7.74
N PRO A 224 -23.55 -32.48 -8.37
CA PRO A 224 -24.56 -31.66 -7.71
C PRO A 224 -25.09 -32.25 -6.39
N ALA A 225 -25.02 -33.57 -6.19
CA ALA A 225 -25.42 -34.21 -4.95
C ALA A 225 -24.40 -34.00 -3.81
N ASP A 226 -23.13 -33.76 -4.15
CA ASP A 226 -22.06 -33.47 -3.20
C ASP A 226 -22.03 -31.97 -2.84
N GLU A 227 -22.46 -31.12 -3.77
CA GLU A 227 -22.54 -29.65 -3.61
C GLU A 227 -23.87 -29.19 -3.00
N THR A 228 -24.21 -29.70 -1.82
CA THR A 228 -25.45 -29.32 -1.10
C THR A 228 -25.26 -28.18 -0.11
N SER A 229 -24.04 -27.98 0.40
CA SER A 229 -23.67 -26.90 1.32
C SER A 229 -22.14 -26.70 1.29
N PRO A 230 -21.62 -25.55 1.77
CA PRO A 230 -20.17 -25.37 1.94
C PRO A 230 -19.52 -26.49 2.76
N ASP A 231 -20.21 -26.92 3.81
CA ASP A 231 -19.82 -28.01 4.70
C ASP A 231 -19.71 -29.36 3.97
N ALA A 232 -20.68 -29.68 3.11
CA ALA A 232 -20.69 -30.92 2.35
C ALA A 232 -19.51 -30.97 1.36
N VAL A 233 -19.24 -29.84 0.68
CA VAL A 233 -18.09 -29.72 -0.22
C VAL A 233 -16.77 -29.92 0.53
N GLY A 234 -16.58 -29.25 1.67
CA GLY A 234 -15.36 -29.41 2.47
C GLY A 234 -15.11 -30.86 2.89
N ARG A 235 -16.15 -31.56 3.36
CA ARG A 235 -16.04 -32.98 3.73
C ARG A 235 -15.79 -33.89 2.53
N PHE A 236 -16.40 -33.61 1.39
CA PHE A 236 -16.15 -34.36 0.16
C PHE A 236 -14.67 -34.21 -0.25
N LEU A 237 -14.16 -32.98 -0.28
CA LEU A 237 -12.76 -32.73 -0.65
C LEU A 237 -11.78 -33.44 0.31
N ALA A 238 -12.01 -33.37 1.62
CA ALA A 238 -11.17 -34.06 2.61
C ALA A 238 -11.23 -35.60 2.53
N ALA A 239 -12.33 -36.15 2.02
CA ALA A 239 -12.45 -37.59 1.78
C ALA A 239 -11.68 -38.06 0.52
N HIS A 240 -11.40 -37.15 -0.42
CA HIS A 240 -10.77 -37.47 -1.71
C HIS A 240 -9.36 -36.91 -1.86
N GLU A 241 -8.92 -36.04 -0.95
CA GLU A 241 -7.56 -35.51 -0.88
C GLU A 241 -7.09 -35.48 0.58
N HIS A 242 -5.94 -36.11 0.84
CA HIS A 242 -5.42 -36.31 2.19
C HIS A 242 -4.14 -35.52 2.46
N ASP A 243 -3.43 -35.07 1.43
CA ASP A 243 -2.32 -34.15 1.61
C ASP A 243 -2.87 -32.74 1.91
N PRO A 244 -2.57 -32.14 3.08
CA PRO A 244 -3.07 -30.82 3.45
C PRO A 244 -2.76 -29.72 2.42
N TRP A 245 -1.64 -29.82 1.71
CA TRP A 245 -1.23 -28.85 0.69
C TRP A 245 -2.14 -28.93 -0.54
N HIS A 246 -2.36 -30.14 -1.05
CA HIS A 246 -3.29 -30.39 -2.15
C HIS A 246 -4.75 -30.18 -1.74
N LEU A 247 -5.11 -30.45 -0.49
CA LEU A 247 -6.45 -30.18 0.03
C LEU A 247 -6.71 -28.67 0.09
N ALA A 248 -5.75 -27.87 0.56
CA ALA A 248 -5.84 -26.40 0.50
C ALA A 248 -5.98 -25.89 -0.93
N ARG A 249 -5.26 -26.51 -1.89
CA ARG A 249 -5.42 -26.23 -3.31
C ARG A 249 -6.83 -26.58 -3.81
N ALA A 250 -7.36 -27.74 -3.44
CA ALA A 250 -8.70 -28.15 -3.86
C ALA A 250 -9.78 -27.18 -3.34
N VAL A 251 -9.65 -26.70 -2.10
CA VAL A 251 -10.55 -25.68 -1.54
C VAL A 251 -10.41 -24.35 -2.28
N HIS A 252 -9.18 -23.92 -2.56
CA HIS A 252 -8.90 -22.73 -3.37
C HIS A 252 -9.57 -22.84 -4.74
N ASP A 253 -9.30 -23.92 -5.45
CA ASP A 253 -9.76 -24.16 -6.82
C ASP A 253 -11.28 -24.21 -6.91
N TYR A 254 -11.94 -24.82 -5.92
CA TYR A 254 -13.40 -24.80 -5.84
C TYR A 254 -13.95 -23.37 -5.77
N VAL A 255 -13.40 -22.51 -4.91
CA VAL A 255 -13.92 -21.14 -4.75
C VAL A 255 -13.58 -20.28 -5.98
N ALA A 256 -12.34 -20.32 -6.45
CA ALA A 256 -11.89 -19.54 -7.60
C ALA A 256 -12.60 -19.94 -8.91
N ASP A 257 -12.98 -21.22 -9.04
CA ASP A 257 -13.71 -21.71 -10.21
C ASP A 257 -15.23 -21.47 -10.12
N ARG A 258 -15.85 -21.67 -8.94
CA ARG A 258 -17.32 -21.75 -8.87
C ARG A 258 -18.03 -20.43 -8.63
N ILE A 259 -17.32 -19.36 -8.29
CA ILE A 259 -17.92 -18.07 -7.95
C ILE A 259 -17.62 -17.04 -9.03
N ALA A 260 -18.62 -16.21 -9.35
CA ALA A 260 -18.50 -15.05 -10.21
C ALA A 260 -18.45 -13.76 -9.38
N TYR A 261 -17.72 -12.75 -9.85
CA TYR A 261 -17.62 -11.47 -9.13
C TYR A 261 -18.85 -10.60 -9.36
N ASP A 262 -19.46 -10.09 -8.29
CA ASP A 262 -20.65 -9.24 -8.32
C ASP A 262 -20.28 -7.78 -8.64
N VAL A 263 -20.04 -7.51 -9.92
CA VAL A 263 -19.67 -6.19 -10.43
C VAL A 263 -20.78 -5.16 -10.18
N VAL A 264 -22.05 -5.57 -10.18
CA VAL A 264 -23.18 -4.65 -9.98
C VAL A 264 -23.20 -4.14 -8.54
N SER A 265 -23.10 -5.04 -7.57
CA SER A 265 -23.02 -4.66 -6.16
C SER A 265 -21.73 -3.92 -5.82
N TYR A 266 -20.61 -4.34 -6.40
CA TYR A 266 -19.32 -3.65 -6.26
C TYR A 266 -19.41 -2.20 -6.73
N ARG A 267 -19.83 -1.94 -7.98
CA ARG A 267 -19.91 -0.58 -8.52
C ARG A 267 -20.94 0.29 -7.80
N SER A 268 -22.05 -0.29 -7.37
CA SER A 268 -23.10 0.45 -6.66
C SER A 268 -22.86 0.65 -5.16
N HIS A 269 -21.81 0.03 -4.61
CA HIS A 269 -21.51 0.01 -3.17
C HIS A 269 -22.69 -0.47 -2.32
N ARG A 270 -23.50 -1.39 -2.87
CA ARG A 270 -24.66 -1.99 -2.20
C ARG A 270 -24.53 -3.50 -2.25
N PHE A 271 -24.04 -4.05 -1.15
CA PHE A 271 -23.69 -5.46 -1.04
C PHE A 271 -24.85 -6.25 -0.42
N PRO A 272 -25.36 -7.30 -1.10
CA PRO A 272 -26.11 -8.37 -0.47
C PRO A 272 -25.28 -9.04 0.65
N PRO A 273 -25.88 -9.91 1.47
CA PRO A 273 -25.12 -10.71 2.44
C PRO A 273 -23.92 -11.40 1.78
N GLN A 274 -22.73 -11.21 2.38
CA GLN A 274 -21.46 -11.77 1.91
C GLN A 274 -21.02 -12.98 2.77
N ASP A 275 -21.97 -13.69 3.37
CA ASP A 275 -21.71 -14.91 4.10
C ASP A 275 -21.49 -16.10 3.14
N ALA A 276 -20.89 -17.18 3.67
CA ALA A 276 -20.53 -18.35 2.87
C ALA A 276 -21.75 -19.06 2.26
N GLU A 277 -22.87 -19.12 2.98
CA GLU A 277 -24.08 -19.81 2.52
C GLU A 277 -24.73 -19.05 1.37
N THR A 278 -24.86 -17.72 1.51
CA THR A 278 -25.36 -16.86 0.44
C THR A 278 -24.46 -16.97 -0.79
N THR A 279 -23.13 -16.85 -0.63
CA THR A 279 -22.17 -16.94 -1.74
C THR A 279 -22.21 -18.29 -2.44
N PHE A 280 -22.29 -19.38 -1.67
CA PHE A 280 -22.43 -20.74 -2.19
C PHE A 280 -23.71 -20.90 -3.02
N ARG A 281 -24.85 -20.44 -2.49
CA ARG A 281 -26.15 -20.56 -3.16
C ARG A 281 -26.24 -19.72 -4.43
N THR A 282 -25.78 -18.47 -4.38
CA THR A 282 -25.90 -17.53 -5.51
C THR A 282 -24.81 -17.70 -6.55
N ARG A 283 -23.67 -18.31 -6.18
CA ARG A 283 -22.44 -18.37 -6.99
C ARG A 283 -21.94 -16.98 -7.39
N LEU A 284 -22.31 -15.95 -6.63
CA LEU A 284 -22.10 -14.54 -6.95
C LEU A 284 -21.80 -13.77 -5.66
N SER A 285 -20.64 -13.11 -5.59
CA SER A 285 -20.24 -12.30 -4.44
C SER A 285 -19.12 -11.31 -4.79
N VAL A 286 -18.74 -10.44 -3.84
CA VAL A 286 -17.47 -9.68 -3.90
C VAL A 286 -16.43 -10.35 -3.00
N CYS A 287 -15.23 -9.77 -2.89
CA CYS A 287 -14.09 -10.35 -2.18
C CYS A 287 -14.41 -10.93 -0.78
N ALA A 288 -15.28 -10.27 -0.02
CA ALA A 288 -15.75 -10.75 1.27
C ALA A 288 -16.45 -12.13 1.19
N GLY A 289 -17.30 -12.36 0.20
CA GLY A 289 -18.00 -13.64 0.02
C GLY A 289 -17.08 -14.76 -0.45
N TYR A 290 -16.12 -14.46 -1.34
CA TYR A 290 -15.05 -15.39 -1.71
C TYR A 290 -14.25 -15.82 -0.47
N ALA A 291 -13.82 -14.87 0.34
CA ALA A 291 -13.06 -15.16 1.56
C ALA A 291 -13.89 -15.93 2.59
N ALA A 292 -15.18 -15.61 2.75
CA ALA A 292 -16.09 -16.34 3.62
C ALA A 292 -16.27 -17.80 3.18
N LEU A 293 -16.49 -18.02 1.88
CA LEU A 293 -16.70 -19.36 1.35
C LEU A 293 -15.43 -20.21 1.45
N PHE A 294 -14.25 -19.66 1.15
CA PHE A 294 -12.98 -20.36 1.34
C PHE A 294 -12.78 -20.76 2.80
N THR A 295 -13.06 -19.87 3.75
CA THR A 295 -12.99 -20.19 5.18
C THR A 295 -13.97 -21.30 5.57
N ALA A 296 -15.22 -21.25 5.11
CA ALA A 296 -16.23 -22.25 5.44
C ALA A 296 -15.89 -23.64 4.88
N VAL A 297 -15.58 -23.72 3.58
CA VAL A 297 -15.21 -24.98 2.92
C VAL A 297 -13.91 -25.52 3.49
N GLY A 298 -12.89 -24.67 3.70
CA GLY A 298 -11.60 -25.07 4.27
C GLY A 298 -11.71 -25.60 5.69
N ARG A 299 -12.47 -24.93 6.57
CA ARG A 299 -12.72 -25.42 7.93
C ARG A 299 -13.49 -26.73 7.95
N ALA A 300 -14.47 -26.90 7.06
CA ALA A 300 -15.20 -28.16 6.92
C ALA A 300 -14.31 -29.30 6.37
N ALA A 301 -13.27 -28.97 5.60
CA ALA A 301 -12.24 -29.92 5.17
C ALA A 301 -11.18 -30.22 6.24
N GLY A 302 -11.26 -29.59 7.43
CA GLY A 302 -10.30 -29.78 8.51
C GLY A 302 -9.07 -28.87 8.44
N LEU A 303 -9.03 -27.90 7.53
CA LEU A 303 -7.97 -26.90 7.46
C LEU A 303 -8.18 -25.79 8.49
N THR A 304 -7.06 -25.25 9.01
CA THR A 304 -7.09 -24.05 9.83
C THR A 304 -6.98 -22.82 8.93
N VAL A 305 -8.06 -22.05 8.83
CA VAL A 305 -8.19 -20.90 7.93
C VAL A 305 -8.66 -19.68 8.71
N GLU A 306 -8.03 -18.54 8.43
CA GLU A 306 -8.42 -17.22 8.89
C GLU A 306 -8.77 -16.31 7.70
N THR A 307 -9.79 -15.48 7.90
CA THR A 307 -10.10 -14.42 6.95
C THR A 307 -9.28 -13.18 7.31
N VAL A 308 -8.54 -12.66 6.35
CA VAL A 308 -7.75 -11.44 6.48
C VAL A 308 -8.47 -10.32 5.76
N VAL A 309 -8.47 -9.14 6.39
CA VAL A 309 -9.10 -7.93 5.89
C VAL A 309 -8.04 -6.85 5.77
N GLY A 310 -8.12 -6.05 4.72
CA GLY A 310 -7.20 -4.96 4.49
C GLY A 310 -7.48 -4.20 3.21
N ARG A 311 -6.41 -3.83 2.50
CA ARG A 311 -6.45 -3.07 1.26
C ARG A 311 -5.78 -3.79 0.12
N ALA A 312 -6.30 -3.59 -1.09
CA ALA A 312 -5.68 -4.06 -2.31
C ALA A 312 -5.67 -2.98 -3.39
N ARG A 313 -4.54 -2.79 -4.07
CA ARG A 313 -4.39 -1.81 -5.17
C ARG A 313 -4.04 -2.48 -6.48
N HIS A 314 -4.56 -1.97 -7.58
CA HIS A 314 -4.23 -2.40 -8.93
C HIS A 314 -3.10 -1.57 -9.55
N SER A 315 -3.02 -0.30 -9.19
CA SER A 315 -2.10 0.68 -9.74
C SER A 315 -1.49 1.56 -8.66
N VAL A 316 -0.51 2.38 -9.05
CA VAL A 316 0.11 3.38 -8.17
C VAL A 316 -0.89 4.48 -7.79
N THR A 317 -1.81 4.82 -8.70
CA THR A 317 -2.79 5.89 -8.50
C THR A 317 -3.88 5.55 -7.50
N ASP A 318 -4.04 4.28 -7.13
CA ASP A 318 -5.03 3.84 -6.14
C ASP A 318 -4.59 4.17 -4.70
N GLY A 319 -3.37 4.70 -4.51
CA GLY A 319 -2.81 4.97 -3.19
C GLY A 319 -2.69 3.69 -2.36
N MET A 320 -3.41 3.64 -1.24
CA MET A 320 -3.47 2.43 -0.39
C MET A 320 -4.30 1.30 -1.04
N GLY A 321 -5.01 1.56 -2.13
CA GLY A 321 -5.95 0.61 -2.73
C GLY A 321 -7.35 0.72 -2.15
N GLU A 322 -8.22 -0.22 -2.49
CA GLU A 322 -9.59 -0.34 -1.99
C GLU A 322 -9.70 -1.38 -0.88
N GLY A 323 -10.81 -1.34 -0.13
CA GLY A 323 -11.10 -2.33 0.89
C GLY A 323 -11.22 -3.74 0.30
N HIS A 324 -10.48 -4.70 0.84
CA HIS A 324 -10.40 -6.06 0.31
C HIS A 324 -10.37 -7.12 1.41
N ALA A 325 -10.77 -8.33 1.07
CA ALA A 325 -10.75 -9.48 1.96
C ALA A 325 -10.18 -10.71 1.24
N TRP A 326 -9.33 -11.44 1.93
CA TRP A 326 -8.66 -12.66 1.44
C TRP A 326 -8.47 -13.63 2.62
N ASN A 327 -7.67 -14.69 2.45
CA ASN A 327 -7.48 -15.70 3.49
C ASN A 327 -6.01 -15.94 3.83
N ALA A 328 -5.80 -16.46 5.03
CA ALA A 328 -4.58 -17.14 5.41
C ALA A 328 -4.92 -18.58 5.82
N VAL A 329 -4.16 -19.56 5.33
CA VAL A 329 -4.29 -20.97 5.69
C VAL A 329 -3.03 -21.44 6.41
N LYS A 330 -3.20 -22.23 7.47
CA LYS A 330 -2.08 -22.80 8.23
C LYS A 330 -1.78 -24.22 7.75
N LEU A 331 -0.57 -24.43 7.23
CA LEU A 331 -0.04 -25.71 6.74
C LEU A 331 1.32 -25.97 7.41
N ASP A 332 1.55 -27.16 7.94
CA ASP A 332 2.79 -27.53 8.65
C ASP A 332 3.29 -26.47 9.65
N ASP A 333 2.36 -26.02 10.50
CA ASP A 333 2.56 -24.97 11.49
C ASP A 333 2.91 -23.55 11.00
N ARG A 334 2.82 -23.30 9.69
CA ARG A 334 3.11 -22.00 9.06
C ARG A 334 1.88 -21.45 8.36
N TRP A 335 1.74 -20.12 8.37
CA TRP A 335 0.66 -19.43 7.67
C TRP A 335 1.07 -19.10 6.23
N TYR A 336 0.11 -19.20 5.32
CA TYR A 336 0.26 -18.90 3.90
C TYR A 336 -0.93 -18.06 3.41
N LEU A 337 -0.67 -17.12 2.51
CA LEU A 337 -1.67 -16.17 1.99
C LEU A 337 -2.35 -16.74 0.75
N VAL A 338 -3.67 -16.56 0.66
CA VAL A 338 -4.51 -17.02 -0.43
C VAL A 338 -5.52 -15.94 -0.79
N ASP A 339 -5.64 -15.59 -2.07
CA ASP A 339 -6.73 -14.75 -2.59
C ASP A 339 -7.43 -15.41 -3.78
N THR A 340 -8.53 -16.11 -3.48
CA THR A 340 -9.38 -16.77 -4.48
C THR A 340 -10.12 -15.78 -5.39
N THR A 341 -10.29 -14.52 -4.97
CA THR A 341 -10.99 -13.49 -5.75
C THR A 341 -10.15 -13.11 -6.97
N TRP A 342 -8.87 -12.84 -6.75
CA TRP A 342 -7.95 -12.41 -7.81
C TRP A 342 -7.47 -13.57 -8.68
N ASP A 343 -7.54 -14.81 -8.17
CA ASP A 343 -7.35 -16.03 -8.95
C ASP A 343 -8.62 -16.50 -9.70
N ALA A 344 -9.80 -15.92 -9.45
CA ALA A 344 -11.03 -16.23 -10.19
C ALA A 344 -11.15 -15.48 -11.52
N GLY A 345 -10.52 -14.31 -11.65
CA GLY A 345 -10.61 -13.48 -12.85
C GLY A 345 -10.32 -12.01 -12.62
N GLY A 346 -10.84 -11.16 -13.51
CA GLY A 346 -10.68 -9.71 -13.44
C GLY A 346 -11.94 -8.96 -13.79
N VAL A 347 -12.02 -7.71 -13.36
CA VAL A 347 -13.11 -6.79 -13.70
C VAL A 347 -12.58 -5.68 -14.59
N ASP A 348 -13.30 -5.36 -15.66
CA ASP A 348 -13.11 -4.17 -16.48
C ASP A 348 -14.44 -3.43 -16.66
N ASP A 349 -14.52 -2.48 -17.60
CA ASP A 349 -15.74 -1.72 -17.88
C ASP A 349 -16.90 -2.60 -18.38
N ALA A 350 -16.60 -3.67 -19.13
CA ALA A 350 -17.59 -4.59 -19.67
C ALA A 350 -18.15 -5.55 -18.61
N GLY A 351 -17.39 -5.84 -17.55
CA GLY A 351 -17.86 -6.65 -16.41
C GLY A 351 -16.81 -7.59 -15.87
N PHE A 352 -17.25 -8.70 -15.28
CA PHE A 352 -16.38 -9.74 -14.76
C PHE A 352 -15.98 -10.71 -15.86
N HIS A 353 -14.68 -10.93 -16.01
CA HIS A 353 -14.08 -11.88 -16.93
C HIS A 353 -13.44 -12.99 -16.14
N LYS A 354 -14.08 -14.16 -16.13
CA LYS A 354 -13.56 -15.35 -15.46
C LYS A 354 -12.24 -15.75 -16.09
N ARG A 355 -11.22 -15.93 -15.26
CA ARG A 355 -9.90 -16.45 -15.61
C ARG A 355 -9.32 -17.11 -14.38
N TYR A 356 -9.52 -18.41 -14.28
CA TYR A 356 -8.92 -19.23 -13.24
C TYR A 356 -7.39 -19.10 -13.28
N GLY A 357 -6.79 -18.97 -12.09
CA GLY A 357 -5.36 -18.90 -11.87
C GLY A 357 -4.99 -19.46 -10.50
N THR A 358 -3.70 -19.45 -10.21
CA THR A 358 -3.10 -19.92 -8.94
C THR A 358 -2.01 -18.95 -8.47
N SER A 359 -1.98 -17.75 -9.06
CA SER A 359 -0.95 -16.74 -8.81
C SER A 359 -1.01 -16.24 -7.39
N TYR A 360 -2.21 -16.19 -6.81
CA TYR A 360 -2.49 -15.73 -5.46
C TYR A 360 -2.64 -16.88 -4.44
N PHE A 361 -2.55 -18.14 -4.86
CA PHE A 361 -2.53 -19.31 -3.97
C PHE A 361 -1.15 -19.55 -3.33
N LEU A 362 -1.07 -19.51 -1.99
CA LEU A 362 0.16 -19.68 -1.19
C LEU A 362 1.28 -18.73 -1.62
N THR A 363 0.91 -17.50 -1.93
CA THR A 363 1.86 -16.49 -2.45
C THR A 363 2.86 -16.09 -1.37
N PRO A 364 4.16 -15.95 -1.70
CA PRO A 364 5.15 -15.45 -0.77
C PRO A 364 4.73 -14.09 -0.19
N PRO A 365 4.89 -13.87 1.12
CA PRO A 365 4.45 -12.63 1.78
C PRO A 365 5.00 -11.35 1.14
N GLU A 366 6.27 -11.34 0.71
CA GLU A 366 6.90 -10.19 0.05
C GLU A 366 6.27 -9.88 -1.31
N VAL A 367 5.81 -10.92 -2.01
CA VAL A 367 5.11 -10.78 -3.30
C VAL A 367 3.68 -10.34 -3.06
N PHE A 368 2.97 -10.93 -2.10
CA PHE A 368 1.59 -10.58 -1.78
C PHE A 368 1.47 -9.12 -1.31
N LEU A 369 2.42 -8.65 -0.48
CA LEU A 369 2.49 -7.29 0.03
C LEU A 369 2.71 -6.21 -1.06
N SER A 370 3.15 -6.57 -2.28
CA SER A 370 3.27 -5.58 -3.35
C SER A 370 1.94 -4.89 -3.67
N LYS A 371 0.83 -5.62 -3.49
CA LYS A 371 -0.53 -5.19 -3.84
C LYS A 371 -1.53 -5.30 -2.69
N HIS A 372 -1.27 -6.11 -1.67
CA HIS A 372 -2.18 -6.32 -0.54
C HIS A 372 -1.57 -5.85 0.78
N TYR A 373 -2.27 -4.99 1.50
CA TYR A 373 -1.84 -4.50 2.81
C TYR A 373 -2.89 -4.85 3.88
N PRO A 374 -2.61 -5.74 4.84
CA PRO A 374 -3.58 -6.12 5.89
C PRO A 374 -3.79 -5.01 6.92
N ASP A 375 -4.99 -4.95 7.50
CA ASP A 375 -5.30 -4.04 8.61
C ASP A 375 -4.50 -4.40 9.88
N GLU A 376 -4.20 -5.69 10.07
CA GLU A 376 -3.36 -6.17 11.17
C GLU A 376 -1.98 -6.58 10.67
N ASP A 377 -0.93 -5.94 11.20
CA ASP A 377 0.46 -6.17 10.81
C ASP A 377 0.91 -7.64 10.85
N ARG A 378 0.35 -8.45 11.77
CA ARG A 378 0.67 -9.89 11.86
C ARG A 378 0.37 -10.65 10.58
N TRP A 379 -0.63 -10.22 9.81
CA TRP A 379 -1.03 -10.87 8.56
C TRP A 379 -0.16 -10.48 7.37
N GLN A 380 0.83 -9.59 7.55
CA GLN A 380 1.87 -9.40 6.56
C GLN A 380 2.78 -10.63 6.45
N LEU A 381 2.83 -11.48 7.49
CA LEU A 381 3.67 -12.69 7.57
C LEU A 381 5.17 -12.43 7.29
N LEU A 382 5.59 -11.17 7.44
CA LEU A 382 6.99 -10.76 7.32
C LEU A 382 7.69 -10.80 8.68
N PRO A 383 9.01 -11.06 8.72
CA PRO A 383 9.79 -10.95 9.95
C PRO A 383 9.75 -9.55 10.58
N VAL A 384 9.64 -8.53 9.73
CA VAL A 384 9.48 -7.12 10.11
C VAL A 384 8.35 -6.55 9.29
N ALA A 385 7.26 -6.15 9.96
CA ALA A 385 6.12 -5.52 9.32
C ALA A 385 6.54 -4.21 8.63
N ARG A 386 6.01 -4.01 7.43
CA ARG A 386 6.13 -2.75 6.68
C ARG A 386 5.05 -1.80 7.15
N THR A 387 5.40 -0.54 7.19
CA THR A 387 4.46 0.55 7.44
C THR A 387 3.61 0.83 6.19
N PRO A 388 2.43 1.45 6.32
CA PRO A 388 1.61 1.83 5.16
C PRO A 388 2.36 2.75 4.18
N GLY A 389 3.24 3.62 4.70
CA GLY A 389 4.09 4.49 3.87
C GLY A 389 5.17 3.74 3.09
N GLU A 390 5.70 2.63 3.61
CA GLU A 390 6.58 1.75 2.84
C GLU A 390 5.81 1.01 1.75
N PHE A 391 4.61 0.50 2.07
CA PHE A 391 3.73 -0.14 1.09
C PHE A 391 3.41 0.80 -0.08
N LEU A 392 3.02 2.05 0.19
CA LEU A 392 2.74 3.05 -0.85
C LEU A 392 3.88 3.21 -1.86
N ARG A 393 5.13 3.11 -1.40
CA ARG A 393 6.33 3.27 -2.24
C ARG A 393 6.72 2.01 -3.00
N LEU A 394 6.18 0.84 -2.66
CA LEU A 394 6.42 -0.38 -3.44
C LEU A 394 5.72 -0.30 -4.79
N PRO A 395 6.37 -0.67 -5.90
CA PRO A 395 5.69 -0.89 -7.17
C PRO A 395 4.58 -1.97 -7.04
N PRO A 396 3.35 -1.73 -7.51
CA PRO A 396 2.25 -2.69 -7.48
C PRO A 396 2.40 -3.76 -8.58
N LEU A 397 3.47 -4.56 -8.47
CA LEU A 397 3.75 -5.68 -9.37
C LEU A 397 2.84 -6.86 -9.03
N ARG A 398 2.37 -7.59 -10.04
CA ARG A 398 1.53 -8.77 -9.81
C ARG A 398 2.39 -10.02 -9.53
N PRO A 399 1.87 -11.05 -8.85
CA PRO A 399 2.63 -12.26 -8.59
C PRO A 399 3.16 -12.91 -9.87
N GLU A 400 2.46 -12.80 -11.00
CA GLU A 400 2.96 -13.29 -12.30
C GLU A 400 4.32 -12.68 -12.70
N PHE A 401 4.60 -11.44 -12.30
CA PHE A 401 5.92 -10.84 -12.51
C PHE A 401 7.01 -11.69 -11.83
N PHE A 402 6.84 -11.97 -10.54
CA PHE A 402 7.80 -12.69 -9.73
C PHE A 402 7.83 -14.18 -10.06
N GLY A 403 6.67 -14.79 -10.35
CA GLY A 403 6.56 -16.20 -10.74
C GLY A 403 7.28 -16.52 -12.05
N ASN A 404 7.34 -15.54 -12.95
CA ASN A 404 8.14 -15.56 -14.17
C ASN A 404 9.66 -15.40 -13.91
N GLY A 405 10.09 -15.27 -12.65
CA GLY A 405 11.49 -15.07 -12.27
C GLY A 405 12.01 -13.67 -12.58
N LEU A 406 11.11 -12.70 -12.77
CA LEU A 406 11.49 -11.31 -13.02
C LEU A 406 11.77 -10.59 -11.70
N ARG A 407 12.74 -9.68 -11.72
CA ARG A 407 13.01 -8.78 -10.60
C ARG A 407 13.21 -7.36 -11.13
N LEU A 408 12.44 -6.42 -10.60
CA LEU A 408 12.58 -5.01 -10.94
C LEU A 408 13.89 -4.48 -10.34
N VAL A 409 14.73 -3.88 -11.18
CA VAL A 409 16.02 -3.31 -10.77
C VAL A 409 15.91 -1.79 -10.66
N SER A 410 15.25 -1.15 -11.62
CA SER A 410 15.06 0.30 -11.64
C SER A 410 13.83 0.67 -12.49
N PRO A 411 13.05 1.70 -12.13
CA PRO A 411 13.04 2.34 -10.82
C PRO A 411 12.62 1.34 -9.73
N ASP A 412 13.11 1.53 -8.51
CA ASP A 412 12.84 0.67 -7.35
C ASP A 412 11.66 1.15 -6.49
N ARG A 413 10.93 2.15 -6.98
CA ARG A 413 9.80 2.80 -6.30
C ARG A 413 8.60 2.93 -7.24
N ALA A 414 7.41 2.93 -6.64
CA ALA A 414 6.12 3.06 -7.32
C ALA A 414 6.07 4.33 -8.20
N GLU A 415 6.57 5.43 -7.66
CA GLU A 415 6.68 6.71 -8.34
C GLU A 415 8.15 7.09 -8.56
N SER A 416 8.47 7.57 -9.76
CA SER A 416 9.80 8.03 -10.15
C SER A 416 9.73 9.23 -11.08
N ASP A 417 10.88 9.85 -11.35
CA ASP A 417 11.00 11.00 -12.25
C ASP A 417 11.95 10.65 -13.38
N ALA A 418 11.64 11.13 -14.59
CA ALA A 418 12.54 11.03 -15.73
C ALA A 418 12.37 12.25 -16.64
N ARG A 419 13.31 12.43 -17.58
CA ARG A 419 13.26 13.51 -18.56
C ARG A 419 13.19 12.93 -19.96
N ALA A 420 12.12 13.27 -20.70
CA ALA A 420 11.87 12.87 -22.09
C ALA A 420 11.70 11.35 -22.32
N SER A 421 12.31 10.48 -21.51
CA SER A 421 12.12 9.04 -21.53
C SER A 421 12.48 8.43 -20.18
N VAL A 422 11.84 7.33 -19.82
CA VAL A 422 12.18 6.50 -18.65
C VAL A 422 12.74 5.16 -19.11
N SER A 423 13.71 4.63 -18.37
CA SER A 423 14.26 3.30 -18.59
C SER A 423 13.95 2.41 -17.40
N VAL A 424 13.09 1.42 -17.61
CA VAL A 424 12.77 0.37 -16.64
C VAL A 424 13.71 -0.80 -16.90
N VAL A 425 14.53 -1.13 -15.90
CA VAL A 425 15.52 -2.20 -15.93
C VAL A 425 15.00 -3.38 -15.12
N ILE A 426 14.92 -4.54 -15.76
CA ILE A 426 14.32 -5.75 -15.19
C ILE A 426 15.31 -6.89 -15.37
N ASP A 427 15.67 -7.53 -14.26
CA ASP A 427 16.41 -8.79 -14.28
C ASP A 427 15.47 -9.88 -14.82
N ASN A 428 15.87 -10.50 -15.93
CA ASN A 428 15.06 -11.45 -16.69
C ASN A 428 15.91 -12.68 -17.08
N PRO A 429 16.38 -13.47 -16.10
CA PRO A 429 17.27 -14.60 -16.34
C PRO A 429 16.60 -15.70 -17.19
N ARG A 430 15.27 -15.81 -17.12
CA ARG A 430 14.47 -16.78 -17.88
C ARG A 430 14.11 -16.30 -19.29
N ARG A 431 14.53 -15.09 -19.69
CA ARG A 431 14.29 -14.49 -21.02
C ARG A 431 12.81 -14.43 -21.42
N ILE A 432 11.94 -14.23 -20.44
CA ILE A 432 10.49 -14.05 -20.61
C ILE A 432 10.24 -12.92 -21.59
N TRP A 433 9.25 -13.07 -22.45
CA TRP A 433 8.88 -12.04 -23.40
C TRP A 433 8.16 -10.92 -22.67
N MET A 434 8.56 -9.68 -22.93
CA MET A 434 7.99 -8.51 -22.27
C MET A 434 7.56 -7.47 -23.29
N MET A 435 6.45 -6.82 -22.99
CA MET A 435 5.97 -5.62 -23.66
C MET A 435 5.71 -4.56 -22.60
N ALA A 436 5.72 -3.31 -23.02
CA ALA A 436 5.30 -2.23 -22.16
C ALA A 436 4.67 -1.13 -23.00
N ASP A 437 3.69 -0.47 -22.40
CA ASP A 437 3.14 0.77 -22.91
C ASP A 437 3.25 1.86 -21.87
N VAL A 438 3.24 3.10 -22.34
CA VAL A 438 3.22 4.30 -21.52
C VAL A 438 2.01 5.13 -21.87
N ARG A 439 1.24 5.48 -20.84
CA ARG A 439 0.02 6.27 -20.96
C ARG A 439 0.19 7.59 -20.22
N PRO A 440 0.19 8.75 -20.90
CA PRO A 440 0.12 10.05 -20.26
C PRO A 440 -1.23 10.22 -19.55
N ALA A 441 -1.24 10.95 -18.44
CA ALA A 441 -2.47 11.29 -17.73
C ALA A 441 -3.44 12.04 -18.67
N GLY A 442 -4.61 11.43 -18.93
CA GLY A 442 -5.63 11.99 -19.83
C GLY A 442 -5.33 11.88 -21.32
N GLY A 443 -4.34 11.09 -21.74
CA GLY A 443 -4.02 10.86 -23.15
C GLY A 443 -3.97 9.38 -23.55
N GLU A 444 -3.59 9.14 -24.79
CA GLU A 444 -3.55 7.80 -25.39
C GLU A 444 -2.24 7.07 -25.06
N ARG A 445 -2.33 5.73 -24.96
CA ARG A 445 -1.16 4.87 -24.76
C ARG A 445 -0.25 4.86 -25.98
N SER A 446 1.05 4.74 -25.73
CA SER A 446 2.09 4.56 -26.74
C SER A 446 3.03 3.43 -26.36
N GLU A 447 3.61 2.76 -27.35
CA GLU A 447 4.50 1.62 -27.10
C GLU A 447 5.87 2.05 -26.58
N CYS A 448 6.45 1.22 -25.71
CA CYS A 448 7.82 1.37 -25.26
C CYS A 448 8.77 0.45 -26.04
N GLU A 449 10.00 0.89 -26.25
CA GLU A 449 11.04 0.06 -26.85
C GLU A 449 11.57 -0.96 -25.83
N VAL A 450 11.56 -2.24 -26.19
CA VAL A 450 12.03 -3.33 -25.30
C VAL A 450 13.30 -3.96 -25.85
N THR A 451 14.42 -3.74 -25.16
CA THR A 451 15.69 -4.41 -25.43
C THR A 451 15.80 -5.67 -24.59
N ARG A 452 15.91 -6.83 -25.24
CA ARG A 452 15.92 -8.14 -24.57
C ARG A 452 17.33 -8.61 -24.25
N GLY A 453 17.47 -9.27 -23.10
CA GLY A 453 18.68 -9.91 -22.64
C GLY A 453 18.40 -10.72 -21.38
N SER A 454 19.46 -11.14 -20.67
CA SER A 454 19.34 -11.57 -19.26
C SER A 454 18.87 -10.42 -18.36
N THR A 455 19.04 -9.19 -18.82
CA THR A 455 18.41 -7.99 -18.29
C THR A 455 17.59 -7.37 -19.41
N THR A 456 16.28 -7.24 -19.20
CA THR A 456 15.38 -6.52 -20.10
C THR A 456 15.44 -5.04 -19.76
N THR A 457 15.63 -4.18 -20.76
CA THR A 457 15.47 -2.73 -20.61
C THR A 457 14.30 -2.26 -21.43
N VAL A 458 13.33 -1.63 -20.77
CA VAL A 458 12.16 -1.02 -21.39
C VAL A 458 12.38 0.49 -21.40
N ARG A 459 12.40 1.10 -22.58
CA ARG A 459 12.54 2.54 -22.76
C ARG A 459 11.22 3.13 -23.24
N CYS A 460 10.58 3.90 -22.39
CA CYS A 460 9.31 4.55 -22.69
C CYS A 460 9.52 6.06 -22.92
N PRO A 461 9.14 6.61 -24.08
CA PRO A 461 9.20 8.05 -24.30
C PRO A 461 8.10 8.77 -23.51
N LEU A 462 8.41 9.96 -22.99
CA LEU A 462 7.49 10.77 -22.18
C LEU A 462 7.12 12.02 -22.98
N HIS A 463 5.88 12.08 -23.45
CA HIS A 463 5.37 13.17 -24.27
C HIS A 463 4.21 13.92 -23.60
N GLY A 464 4.20 15.24 -23.77
CA GLY A 464 3.07 16.13 -23.49
C GLY A 464 2.77 16.37 -22.01
N ALA A 465 2.31 15.33 -21.31
CA ALA A 465 1.88 15.41 -19.92
C ALA A 465 3.07 15.42 -18.94
N ASP A 466 2.80 15.87 -17.71
CA ASP A 466 3.77 15.82 -16.60
C ASP A 466 3.75 14.46 -15.89
N LEU A 467 2.66 13.68 -15.97
CA LEU A 467 2.51 12.36 -15.34
C LEU A 467 2.19 11.29 -16.39
N HIS A 468 2.88 10.16 -16.29
CA HIS A 468 2.69 8.99 -17.13
C HIS A 468 2.60 7.71 -16.28
N GLU A 469 1.79 6.77 -16.73
CA GLU A 469 1.74 5.41 -16.21
C GLU A 469 2.43 4.48 -17.20
N VAL A 470 3.44 3.74 -16.73
CA VAL A 470 4.09 2.67 -17.50
C VAL A 470 3.47 1.35 -17.09
N MET A 471 2.84 0.68 -18.04
CA MET A 471 2.26 -0.65 -17.87
C MET A 471 3.23 -1.71 -18.37
N LEU A 472 3.51 -2.71 -17.54
CA LEU A 472 4.39 -3.83 -17.89
C LEU A 472 3.54 -5.07 -18.21
N PHE A 473 3.90 -5.77 -19.28
CA PHE A 473 3.25 -7.01 -19.67
C PHE A 473 4.28 -8.10 -19.92
N ALA A 474 3.92 -9.35 -19.62
CA ALA A 474 4.80 -10.50 -19.81
C ALA A 474 4.07 -11.69 -20.45
N SER A 475 4.84 -12.51 -21.17
CA SER A 475 4.38 -13.78 -21.74
C SER A 475 5.51 -14.80 -21.85
N ASN A 476 5.16 -16.08 -21.75
CA ASN A 476 6.08 -17.19 -22.03
C ASN A 476 6.25 -17.43 -23.54
N GLN A 477 5.39 -16.83 -24.37
CA GLN A 477 5.42 -16.97 -25.82
C GLN A 477 5.73 -15.62 -26.48
N GLN A 478 6.44 -15.68 -27.61
CA GLN A 478 6.75 -14.47 -28.38
C GLN A 478 5.48 -13.84 -28.96
N TYR A 479 4.63 -14.67 -29.54
CA TYR A 479 3.39 -14.28 -30.20
C TYR A 479 2.24 -14.88 -29.40
N GLY A 480 1.29 -14.05 -28.98
CA GLY A 480 0.16 -14.48 -28.19
C GLY A 480 -0.31 -13.38 -27.23
N MET A 481 -1.05 -13.79 -26.20
CA MET A 481 -1.51 -12.87 -25.18
C MET A 481 -0.41 -12.56 -24.17
N TYR A 482 -0.27 -11.27 -23.86
CA TYR A 482 0.60 -10.77 -22.81
C TYR A 482 -0.26 -10.32 -21.64
N GLN A 483 0.07 -10.79 -20.45
CA GLN A 483 -0.67 -10.41 -19.24
C GLN A 483 -0.02 -9.18 -18.62
N GLY A 484 -0.83 -8.22 -18.18
CA GLY A 484 -0.33 -7.10 -17.39
C GLY A 484 0.24 -7.62 -16.08
N VAL A 485 1.51 -7.33 -15.78
CA VAL A 485 2.26 -7.83 -14.63
C VAL A 485 2.66 -6.74 -13.64
N GLY A 486 2.29 -5.49 -13.89
CA GLY A 486 2.49 -4.39 -12.94
C GLY A 486 2.46 -3.03 -13.62
N SER A 487 2.49 -1.98 -12.82
CA SER A 487 2.64 -0.61 -13.33
C SER A 487 3.56 0.24 -12.47
N LEU A 488 4.05 1.32 -13.06
CA LEU A 488 4.89 2.34 -12.45
C LEU A 488 4.35 3.71 -12.85
N SER A 489 4.44 4.69 -11.95
CA SER A 489 4.14 6.08 -12.28
C SER A 489 5.44 6.86 -12.45
N VAL A 490 5.49 7.64 -13.52
CA VAL A 490 6.67 8.39 -13.94
C VAL A 490 6.28 9.83 -14.21
N HIS A 491 6.99 10.75 -13.57
CA HIS A 491 6.82 12.19 -13.76
C HIS A 491 7.85 12.70 -14.78
N ASN A 492 7.40 13.38 -15.82
CA ASN A 492 8.23 13.95 -16.89
C ASN A 492 8.74 15.35 -16.50
N ARG A 493 10.03 15.52 -16.21
CA ARG A 493 10.58 16.76 -15.60
C ARG A 493 11.93 17.25 -16.16
#